data_AF-C5FS81-F1
#
_entry.id   AF-C5FS81-F1
#
_cell.length_a   1.000
_cell.length_b   1.000
_cell.length_c   1.000
_cell.angle_alpha   90.00
_cell.angle_beta   90.00
_cell.angle_gamma   90.00
#
_symmetry.space_group_name_H-M   'P 1'
#
loop_
_entity.id
_entity.type
_entity.pdbx_description
1 polymer ?
#
loop_
_entity_poly.entity_id
_entity_poly.type
_entity_poly.pdbx_seq_one_letter_code
_entity_poly.pdbx_strand_id
1 'polypeptide(L)'
;MASLEAPARALLDVATQDETADKFSFSQKEAEILELYDHVFEQQLEEALLSHQLPETTDADDVDAKLVEAERELLEVRARLSVRRKVIESVLMTEPSIQAVHSLPSSPLEKALLPLINRRDVLSLAYENIMTSHTACIRELSSAEVANIQSIQKNQELVQTLLELTRNEKSLDDNISDPQLKEELDSLRTENKQKKAHWTRIKRIVSASIAASGVDWASDEKLENLVLDDDALDDV
;
A
#
# COMPACT_ATOMS: atom_id res chain seq x y z
N MET A 1 6.97 -13.24 0.19
CA MET A 1 5.60 -13.16 -0.38
C MET A 1 4.90 -14.53 -0.34
N ALA A 2 5.28 -15.50 -1.17
CA ALA A 2 4.55 -16.78 -1.30
C ALA A 2 4.49 -17.68 -0.05
N SER A 3 5.46 -17.58 0.89
CA SER A 3 5.49 -18.50 2.06
C SER A 3 4.66 -18.03 3.25
N LEU A 4 4.25 -16.76 3.33
CA LEU A 4 3.40 -16.25 4.41
C LEU A 4 1.90 -16.37 4.09
N GLU A 5 1.53 -16.48 2.82
CA GLU A 5 0.13 -16.73 2.43
C GLU A 5 -0.31 -18.18 2.69
N ALA A 6 0.63 -19.13 2.73
CA ALA A 6 0.35 -20.55 2.96
C ALA A 6 -0.36 -20.84 4.31
N PRO A 7 0.11 -20.31 5.47
CA PRO A 7 -0.60 -20.51 6.74
C PRO A 7 -1.96 -19.82 6.77
N ALA A 8 -2.09 -18.61 6.21
CA ALA A 8 -3.37 -17.91 6.14
C ALA A 8 -4.40 -18.66 5.27
N ARG A 9 -3.96 -19.24 4.14
CA ARG A 9 -4.78 -20.09 3.27
C ARG A 9 -5.20 -21.39 3.94
N ALA A 10 -4.31 -22.03 4.70
CA ALA A 10 -4.64 -23.22 5.47
C ALA A 10 -5.68 -22.93 6.57
N LEU A 11 -5.57 -21.80 7.27
CA LEU A 11 -6.57 -21.37 8.25
C LEU A 11 -7.91 -21.04 7.59
N LEU A 12 -7.90 -20.42 6.41
CA LEU A 12 -9.12 -20.12 5.66
C LEU A 12 -9.83 -21.40 5.22
N ASP A 13 -9.08 -22.40 4.73
CA ASP A 13 -9.64 -23.70 4.34
C ASP A 13 -10.33 -24.39 5.52
N VAL A 14 -9.69 -24.40 6.69
CA VAL A 14 -10.29 -24.90 7.94
C VAL A 14 -11.57 -24.15 8.32
N ALA A 15 -11.61 -22.83 8.15
CA ALA A 15 -12.80 -22.04 8.44
C ALA A 15 -13.95 -22.28 7.44
N THR A 16 -13.64 -22.59 6.18
CA THR A 16 -14.63 -22.83 5.11
C THR A 16 -15.18 -24.25 5.04
N GLN A 17 -14.51 -25.21 5.68
CA GLN A 17 -14.97 -26.61 5.74
C GLN A 17 -16.16 -26.81 6.69
N ASP A 18 -16.40 -25.88 7.62
CA ASP A 18 -17.49 -25.99 8.59
C ASP A 18 -18.83 -25.49 8.01
N GLU A 19 -19.51 -26.34 7.24
CA GLU A 19 -20.84 -26.08 6.65
C GLU A 19 -21.94 -25.81 7.68
N THR A 20 -21.69 -26.11 8.96
CA THR A 20 -22.68 -25.94 10.02
C THR A 20 -22.88 -24.47 10.39
N ALA A 21 -21.83 -23.66 10.24
CA ALA A 21 -21.86 -22.22 10.48
C ALA A 21 -22.66 -21.45 9.42
N ASP A 22 -22.60 -21.87 8.14
CA ASP A 22 -23.30 -21.22 7.03
C ASP A 22 -24.82 -21.47 7.05
N LYS A 23 -25.29 -22.38 7.92
CA LYS A 23 -26.72 -22.71 8.11
C LYS A 23 -27.35 -21.99 9.30
N PHE A 24 -26.62 -21.13 10.02
CA PHE A 24 -27.21 -20.36 11.11
C PHE A 24 -28.11 -19.25 10.55
N SER A 25 -29.41 -19.51 10.54
CA SER A 25 -30.45 -18.53 10.24
C SER A 25 -31.33 -18.33 11.47
N PHE A 26 -31.59 -17.07 11.82
CA PHE A 26 -32.56 -16.76 12.88
C PHE A 26 -33.94 -17.30 12.52
N SER A 27 -34.63 -17.83 13.53
CA SER A 27 -36.05 -18.10 13.42
C SER A 27 -36.80 -16.78 13.17
N GLN A 28 -37.95 -16.83 12.48
CA GLN A 28 -38.75 -15.64 12.21
C GLN A 28 -39.09 -14.85 13.49
N LYS A 29 -39.31 -15.56 14.61
CA LYS A 29 -39.53 -14.94 15.92
C LYS A 29 -38.29 -14.29 16.50
N GLU A 30 -37.11 -14.86 16.28
CA GLU A 30 -35.85 -14.31 16.76
C GLU A 30 -35.50 -13.03 15.98
N ALA A 31 -35.74 -13.03 14.67
CA ALA A 31 -35.62 -11.83 13.85
C ALA A 31 -36.59 -10.73 14.30
N GLU A 32 -37.86 -11.06 14.54
CA GLU A 32 -38.86 -10.11 15.05
C GLU A 32 -38.46 -9.53 16.42
N ILE A 33 -37.92 -10.36 17.32
CA ILE A 33 -37.42 -9.89 18.63
C ILE A 33 -36.26 -8.89 18.47
N LEU A 34 -35.34 -9.13 17.53
CA LEU A 34 -34.24 -8.22 17.26
C LEU A 34 -34.73 -6.89 16.66
N GLU A 35 -35.68 -6.94 15.73
CA GLU A 35 -36.33 -5.73 15.19
C GLU A 35 -37.06 -4.94 16.28
N LEU A 36 -37.80 -5.62 17.16
CA LEU A 36 -38.45 -4.99 18.31
C LEU A 36 -37.43 -4.40 19.29
N TYR A 37 -36.28 -5.04 19.50
CA TYR A 37 -35.21 -4.50 20.34
C TYR A 37 -34.66 -3.18 19.77
N ASP A 38 -34.43 -3.13 18.46
CA ASP A 38 -33.98 -1.91 17.79
C ASP A 38 -35.05 -0.80 17.86
N HIS A 39 -36.33 -1.14 17.65
CA HIS A 39 -37.43 -0.18 17.81
C HIS A 39 -37.59 0.34 19.24
N VAL A 40 -37.42 -0.50 20.26
CA VAL A 40 -37.45 -0.06 21.66
C VAL A 40 -36.32 0.93 21.94
N PHE A 41 -35.15 0.75 21.32
CA PHE A 41 -34.06 1.70 21.46
C PHE A 41 -34.39 3.06 20.82
N GLU A 42 -35.01 3.07 19.64
CA GLU A 42 -35.49 4.29 18.99
C GLU A 42 -36.52 5.02 19.85
N GLN A 43 -37.51 4.29 20.38
CA GLN A 43 -38.54 4.84 21.26
C GLN A 43 -37.95 5.41 22.56
N GLN A 44 -36.93 4.78 23.14
CA GLN A 44 -36.25 5.31 24.33
C GLN A 44 -35.51 6.62 24.03
N LEU A 45 -34.99 6.78 22.81
CA LEU A 45 -34.40 8.05 22.39
C LEU A 45 -35.49 9.11 22.22
N GLU A 46 -36.62 8.79 21.59
CA GLU A 46 -37.75 9.70 21.43
C GLU A 46 -38.32 10.15 22.79
N GLU A 47 -38.52 9.21 23.73
CA GLU A 47 -38.98 9.52 25.09
C GLU A 47 -37.98 10.42 25.83
N ALA A 48 -36.68 10.11 25.74
CA ALA A 48 -35.66 10.93 26.36
C ALA A 48 -35.67 12.36 25.80
N LEU A 49 -35.88 12.54 24.48
CA LEU A 49 -36.00 13.85 23.86
C LEU A 49 -37.28 14.58 24.28
N LEU A 50 -38.43 13.90 24.32
CA LEU A 50 -39.71 14.50 24.72
C LEU A 50 -39.76 14.86 26.21
N SER A 51 -39.01 14.14 27.06
CA SER A 51 -38.91 14.44 28.49
C SER A 51 -38.16 15.73 28.80
N HIS A 52 -37.32 16.23 27.87
CA HIS A 52 -36.69 17.53 27.98
C HIS A 52 -37.74 18.60 27.60
N GLN A 53 -38.26 19.30 28.59
CA GLN A 53 -39.26 20.36 28.40
C GLN A 53 -38.62 21.56 27.70
N LEU A 54 -39.10 21.90 26.49
CA LEU A 54 -38.75 23.18 25.86
C LEU A 54 -39.26 24.34 26.73
N PRO A 55 -38.45 25.37 27.03
CA PRO A 55 -38.95 26.56 27.71
C PRO A 55 -39.99 27.29 26.84
N GLU A 56 -41.20 27.48 27.36
CA GLU A 56 -42.34 28.10 26.64
C GLU A 56 -42.20 29.61 26.35
N THR A 57 -41.04 30.23 26.58
CA THR A 57 -40.84 31.68 26.39
C THR A 57 -39.77 31.95 25.33
N THR A 58 -40.21 32.16 24.09
CA THR A 58 -39.33 32.47 22.96
C THR A 58 -39.19 33.98 22.78
N ASP A 59 -38.15 34.58 23.36
CA ASP A 59 -37.61 35.84 22.86
C ASP A 59 -36.73 35.51 21.63
N ALA A 60 -36.98 36.20 20.51
CA ALA A 60 -36.41 35.87 19.19
C ALA A 60 -34.88 36.05 19.09
N ASP A 61 -34.27 36.76 20.04
CA ASP A 61 -32.84 37.10 20.02
C ASP A 61 -31.92 36.02 20.63
N ASP A 62 -32.48 34.96 21.22
CA ASP A 62 -31.74 33.91 21.96
C ASP A 62 -31.92 32.50 21.35
N VAL A 63 -32.48 32.43 20.13
CA VAL A 63 -32.78 31.16 19.45
C VAL A 63 -31.50 30.40 19.09
N ASP A 64 -30.45 31.10 18.64
CA ASP A 64 -29.18 30.47 18.24
C ASP A 64 -28.43 29.87 19.44
N ALA A 65 -28.43 30.55 20.60
CA ALA A 65 -27.77 30.04 21.80
C ALA A 65 -28.51 28.82 22.37
N LYS A 66 -29.86 28.86 22.37
CA LYS A 66 -30.71 27.74 22.78
C LYS A 66 -30.63 26.56 21.82
N LEU A 67 -30.43 26.80 20.52
CA LEU A 67 -30.19 25.74 19.54
C LEU A 67 -28.88 25.00 19.85
N VAL A 68 -27.81 25.74 20.13
CA VAL A 68 -26.51 25.14 20.52
C VAL A 68 -26.61 24.37 21.83
N GLU A 69 -27.42 24.82 22.78
CA GLU A 69 -27.70 24.10 24.03
C GLU A 69 -28.48 22.80 23.77
N ALA A 70 -29.58 22.87 23.01
CA ALA A 70 -30.39 21.71 22.64
C ALA A 70 -29.59 20.67 21.82
N GLU A 71 -28.69 21.12 20.93
CA GLU A 71 -27.79 20.23 20.19
C GLU A 71 -26.83 19.48 21.12
N ARG A 72 -26.30 20.16 22.15
CA ARG A 72 -25.43 19.54 23.14
C ARG A 72 -26.19 18.52 23.99
N GLU A 73 -27.39 18.86 24.45
CA GLU A 73 -28.25 17.95 25.22
C GLU A 73 -28.61 16.70 24.40
N LEU A 74 -28.98 16.88 23.12
CA LEU A 74 -29.23 15.74 22.20
C LEU A 74 -27.99 14.85 22.10
N LEU A 75 -26.82 15.43 21.87
CA LEU A 75 -25.58 14.67 21.75
C LEU A 75 -25.25 13.92 23.06
N GLU A 76 -25.50 14.52 24.21
CA GLU A 76 -25.30 13.88 25.51
C GLU A 76 -26.26 12.71 25.72
N VAL A 77 -27.56 12.90 25.46
CA VAL A 77 -28.57 11.84 25.56
C VAL A 77 -28.24 10.68 24.60
N ARG A 78 -27.88 10.99 23.35
CA ARG A 78 -27.49 9.99 22.37
C ARG A 78 -26.22 9.24 22.79
N ALA A 79 -25.22 9.94 23.31
CA ALA A 79 -24.01 9.32 23.82
C ALA A 79 -24.33 8.37 25.00
N ARG A 80 -25.17 8.81 25.94
CA ARG A 80 -25.57 8.01 27.10
C ARG A 80 -26.34 6.74 26.72
N LEU A 81 -27.30 6.85 25.80
CA LEU A 81 -28.05 5.70 25.30
C LEU A 81 -27.16 4.76 24.48
N SER A 82 -26.25 5.29 23.66
CA SER A 82 -25.28 4.50 22.91
C SER A 82 -24.35 3.69 23.84
N VAL A 83 -23.85 4.32 24.92
CA VAL A 83 -23.06 3.62 25.94
C VAL A 83 -23.90 2.53 26.61
N ARG A 84 -25.14 2.81 27.00
CA ARG A 84 -26.04 1.82 27.60
C ARG A 84 -26.26 0.62 26.66
N ARG A 85 -26.52 0.86 25.37
CA ARG A 85 -26.67 -0.20 24.35
C ARG A 85 -25.41 -1.05 24.26
N LYS A 86 -24.25 -0.42 24.16
CA LYS A 86 -22.96 -1.13 24.11
C LYS A 86 -22.71 -1.98 25.35
N VAL A 87 -23.08 -1.51 26.54
CA VAL A 87 -22.96 -2.30 27.78
C VAL A 87 -23.89 -3.51 27.74
N ILE A 88 -25.15 -3.32 27.35
CA ILE A 88 -26.13 -4.42 27.25
C ILE A 88 -25.67 -5.45 26.21
N GLU A 89 -25.27 -5.00 25.03
CA GLU A 89 -24.74 -5.84 23.95
C GLU A 89 -23.49 -6.59 24.41
N SER A 90 -22.56 -5.92 25.09
CA SER A 90 -21.37 -6.55 25.63
C SER A 90 -21.72 -7.67 26.62
N VAL A 91 -22.66 -7.45 27.54
CA VAL A 91 -23.11 -8.48 28.48
C VAL A 91 -23.78 -9.65 27.73
N LEU A 92 -24.69 -9.35 26.79
CA LEU A 92 -25.41 -10.35 26.00
C LEU A 92 -24.50 -11.20 25.09
N MET A 93 -23.36 -10.66 24.66
CA MET A 93 -22.39 -11.40 23.85
C MET A 93 -21.35 -12.14 24.70
N THR A 94 -20.88 -11.53 25.80
CA THR A 94 -19.78 -12.07 26.61
C THR A 94 -20.20 -13.24 27.48
N GLU A 95 -21.38 -13.19 28.11
CA GLU A 95 -21.82 -14.28 28.99
C GLU A 95 -22.06 -15.59 28.21
N PRO A 96 -22.83 -15.61 27.10
CA PRO A 96 -23.01 -16.83 26.31
C PRO A 96 -21.73 -17.32 25.64
N SER A 97 -20.79 -16.44 25.27
CA SER A 97 -19.51 -16.86 24.69
C SER A 97 -18.58 -17.48 25.73
N ILE A 98 -18.48 -16.92 26.93
CA ILE A 98 -17.74 -17.52 28.04
C ILE A 98 -18.36 -18.87 28.41
N GLN A 99 -19.70 -18.96 28.46
CA GLN A 99 -20.39 -20.21 28.75
C GLN A 99 -20.16 -21.26 27.66
N ALA A 100 -20.28 -20.89 26.38
CA ALA A 100 -20.06 -21.80 25.26
C ALA A 100 -18.64 -22.37 25.21
N VAL A 101 -17.62 -21.58 25.58
CA VAL A 101 -16.21 -21.99 25.52
C VAL A 101 -15.74 -22.71 26.79
N HIS A 102 -16.15 -22.23 27.98
CA HIS A 102 -15.55 -22.65 29.25
C HIS A 102 -16.49 -23.48 30.15
N SER A 103 -17.79 -23.52 29.86
CA SER A 103 -18.76 -24.30 30.64
C SER A 103 -19.18 -25.55 29.87
N LEU A 104 -19.78 -26.53 30.56
CA LEU A 104 -20.53 -27.57 29.84
C LEU A 104 -21.73 -26.87 29.18
N PRO A 105 -21.84 -26.87 27.84
CA PRO A 105 -22.88 -26.11 27.16
C PRO A 105 -24.24 -26.68 27.55
N SER A 106 -24.96 -25.92 28.36
CA SER A 106 -26.18 -26.34 29.04
C SER A 106 -27.41 -26.04 28.18
N SER A 107 -27.37 -24.96 27.41
CA SER A 107 -28.41 -24.61 26.45
C SER A 107 -28.06 -25.08 25.02
N PRO A 108 -29.07 -25.39 24.18
CA PRO A 108 -28.85 -25.69 22.76
C PRO A 108 -28.23 -24.51 22.00
N LEU A 109 -28.46 -23.28 22.46
CA LEU A 109 -27.86 -22.07 21.91
C LEU A 109 -26.35 -22.05 22.14
N GLU A 110 -25.87 -22.33 23.36
CA GLU A 110 -24.43 -22.42 23.66
C GLU A 110 -23.73 -23.49 22.81
N LYS A 111 -24.40 -24.63 22.55
CA LYS A 111 -23.86 -25.69 21.67
C LYS A 111 -23.72 -25.23 20.22
N ALA A 112 -24.67 -24.42 19.73
CA ALA A 112 -24.62 -23.86 18.39
C ALA A 112 -23.60 -22.71 18.25
N LEU A 113 -23.33 -21.98 19.34
CA LEU A 113 -22.39 -20.86 19.35
C LEU A 113 -20.93 -21.30 19.28
N LEU A 114 -20.55 -22.43 19.90
CA LEU A 114 -19.17 -22.91 19.93
C LEU A 114 -18.50 -23.04 18.53
N PRO A 115 -19.11 -23.70 17.51
CA PRO A 115 -18.51 -23.77 16.17
C PRO A 115 -18.39 -22.38 15.51
N LEU A 116 -19.36 -21.48 15.72
CA LEU A 116 -19.30 -20.11 15.21
C LEU A 116 -18.16 -19.31 15.84
N ILE A 117 -17.94 -19.47 17.15
CA ILE A 117 -16.83 -18.84 17.89
C ILE A 117 -15.49 -19.37 17.37
N ASN A 118 -15.35 -20.69 17.23
CA ASN A 118 -14.12 -21.29 16.70
C ASN A 118 -13.82 -20.80 15.28
N ARG A 119 -14.83 -20.73 14.40
CA ARG A 119 -14.68 -20.21 13.04
C ARG A 119 -14.26 -18.74 13.06
N ARG A 120 -14.90 -17.91 13.88
CA ARG A 120 -14.51 -16.51 14.07
C ARG A 120 -13.04 -16.42 14.50
N ASP A 121 -12.61 -17.20 15.48
CA ASP A 121 -11.26 -17.12 16.02
C ASP A 121 -10.20 -17.56 14.98
N VAL A 122 -10.48 -18.60 14.20
CA VAL A 122 -9.64 -19.02 13.06
C VAL A 122 -9.56 -17.92 12.00
N LEU A 123 -10.68 -17.29 11.65
CA LEU A 123 -10.70 -16.18 10.70
C LEU A 123 -9.96 -14.95 11.24
N SER A 124 -10.08 -14.64 12.53
CA SER A 124 -9.32 -13.56 13.17
C SER A 124 -7.82 -13.83 13.12
N LEU A 125 -7.37 -15.06 13.38
CA LEU A 125 -5.95 -15.43 13.25
C LEU A 125 -5.46 -15.31 11.80
N ALA A 126 -6.27 -15.75 10.83
CA ALA A 126 -5.95 -15.60 9.41
C ALA A 126 -5.86 -14.12 9.01
N TYR A 127 -6.80 -13.29 9.48
CA TYR A 127 -6.81 -11.85 9.25
C TYR A 127 -5.58 -11.17 9.82
N GLU A 128 -5.20 -11.46 11.07
CA GLU A 128 -4.00 -10.90 11.69
C GLU A 128 -2.73 -11.31 10.95
N ASN A 129 -2.65 -12.56 10.46
CA ASN A 129 -1.52 -12.98 9.63
C ASN A 129 -1.44 -12.20 8.31
N ILE A 130 -2.58 -12.01 7.63
CA ILE A 130 -2.63 -11.22 6.40
C ILE A 130 -2.27 -9.76 6.69
N MET A 131 -2.81 -9.17 7.76
CA MET A 131 -2.55 -7.78 8.15
C MET A 131 -1.08 -7.55 8.51
N THR A 132 -0.47 -8.48 9.25
CA THR A 132 0.98 -8.41 9.56
C THR A 132 1.83 -8.51 8.30
N SER A 133 1.49 -9.40 7.36
CA SER A 133 2.18 -9.50 6.07
C SER A 133 2.02 -8.24 5.21
N HIS A 134 0.81 -7.67 5.19
CA HIS A 134 0.48 -6.44 4.46
C HIS A 134 1.24 -5.23 5.02
N THR A 135 1.24 -5.08 6.35
CA THR A 135 1.99 -3.99 7.00
C THR A 135 3.50 -4.14 6.82
N ALA A 136 4.03 -5.36 6.78
CA ALA A 136 5.43 -5.60 6.43
C ALA A 136 5.72 -5.19 4.97
N CYS A 137 4.87 -5.56 4.02
CA CYS A 137 5.00 -5.17 2.61
C CYS A 137 4.98 -3.64 2.43
N ILE A 138 4.10 -2.93 3.14
CA ILE A 138 4.06 -1.46 3.11
C ILE A 138 5.36 -0.85 3.65
N ARG A 139 5.93 -1.43 4.72
CA ARG A 139 7.22 -0.97 5.26
C ARG A 139 8.37 -1.23 4.31
N GLU A 140 8.39 -2.38 3.66
CA GLU A 140 9.40 -2.70 2.64
C GLU A 140 9.30 -1.74 1.46
N LEU A 141 8.08 -1.50 0.95
CA LEU A 141 7.84 -0.56 -0.13
C LEU A 141 8.28 0.85 0.23
N SER A 142 7.89 1.37 1.40
CA SER A 142 8.29 2.71 1.82
C SER A 142 9.81 2.83 2.03
N SER A 143 10.46 1.78 2.53
CA SER A 143 11.92 1.75 2.63
C SER A 143 12.61 1.77 1.26
N ALA A 144 12.05 1.06 0.28
CA ALA A 144 12.55 1.02 -1.09
C ALA A 144 12.34 2.37 -1.80
N GLU A 145 11.21 3.05 -1.56
CA GLU A 145 10.94 4.39 -2.07
C GLU A 145 11.95 5.41 -1.52
N VAL A 146 12.23 5.37 -0.21
CA VAL A 146 13.25 6.23 0.40
C VAL A 146 14.64 5.95 -0.19
N ALA A 147 15.01 4.68 -0.34
CA ALA A 147 16.30 4.31 -0.96
C ALA A 147 16.39 4.78 -2.42
N ASN A 148 15.29 4.70 -3.18
CA ASN A 148 15.23 5.19 -4.56
C ASN A 148 15.42 6.72 -4.62
N ILE A 149 14.74 7.47 -3.75
CA ILE A 149 14.91 8.94 -3.65
C ILE A 149 16.36 9.29 -3.35
N GLN A 150 16.99 8.59 -2.39
CA GLN A 150 18.41 8.79 -2.06
C GLN A 150 19.33 8.46 -3.24
N SER A 151 19.04 7.41 -4.00
CA SER A 151 19.81 7.06 -5.19
C SER A 151 19.67 8.11 -6.29
N ILE A 152 18.47 8.66 -6.49
CA ILE A 152 18.22 9.74 -7.46
C ILE A 152 19.01 10.99 -7.06
N GLN A 153 19.01 11.35 -5.77
CA GLN A 153 19.80 12.49 -5.27
C GLN A 153 21.29 12.29 -5.52
N LYS A 154 21.85 11.12 -5.18
CA LYS A 154 23.25 10.79 -5.46
C LYS A 154 23.57 10.83 -6.95
N ASN A 155 22.68 10.31 -7.80
CA ASN A 155 22.87 10.36 -9.24
C ASN A 155 22.87 11.81 -9.75
N GLN A 156 22.01 12.67 -9.22
CA GLN A 156 22.01 14.10 -9.55
C GLN A 156 23.31 14.78 -9.11
N GLU A 157 23.79 14.52 -7.90
CA GLU A 157 25.08 15.04 -7.40
C GLU A 157 26.24 14.58 -8.29
N LEU A 158 26.31 13.28 -8.62
CA LEU A 158 27.35 12.74 -9.50
C LEU A 158 27.31 13.38 -10.88
N VAL A 159 26.12 13.53 -11.48
CA VAL A 159 25.96 14.21 -12.77
C VAL A 159 26.41 15.67 -12.69
N GLN A 160 26.08 16.39 -11.61
CA GLN A 160 26.59 17.75 -11.39
C GLN A 160 28.12 17.78 -11.31
N THR A 161 28.74 16.87 -10.55
CA THR A 161 30.21 16.80 -10.47
C THR A 161 30.85 16.46 -11.81
N LEU A 162 30.24 15.57 -12.62
CA LEU A 162 30.73 15.28 -13.98
C LEU A 162 30.61 16.50 -14.90
N LEU A 163 29.51 17.24 -14.83
CA LEU A 163 29.36 18.48 -15.60
C LEU A 163 30.38 19.55 -15.18
N GLU A 164 30.69 19.65 -13.89
CA GLU A 164 31.74 20.55 -13.39
C GLU A 164 33.14 20.11 -13.85
N LEU A 165 33.48 18.82 -13.75
CA LEU A 165 34.76 18.29 -14.20
C LEU A 165 34.94 18.46 -15.72
N THR A 166 33.93 18.13 -16.53
CA THR A 166 33.98 18.33 -17.99
C THR A 166 34.02 19.80 -18.38
N ARG A 167 33.37 20.69 -17.62
CA ARG A 167 33.51 22.15 -17.80
C ARG A 167 34.92 22.62 -17.45
N ASN A 168 35.53 22.05 -16.42
CA ASN A 168 36.90 22.34 -16.03
C ASN A 168 37.93 21.76 -17.04
N GLU A 169 37.66 20.63 -17.68
CA GLU A 169 38.51 20.13 -18.77
C GLU A 169 38.48 21.06 -19.98
N LYS A 170 37.29 21.53 -20.38
CA LYS A 170 37.16 22.56 -21.43
C LYS A 170 37.84 23.87 -21.05
N SER A 171 37.80 24.26 -19.78
CA SER A 171 38.50 25.46 -19.32
C SER A 171 40.02 25.25 -19.23
N LEU A 172 40.50 24.05 -18.88
CA LEU A 172 41.92 23.69 -18.89
C LEU A 172 42.50 23.71 -20.31
N ASP A 173 41.77 23.24 -21.32
CA ASP A 173 42.13 23.43 -22.73
C ASP A 173 42.39 24.91 -23.07
N ASP A 174 41.50 25.80 -22.62
CA ASP A 174 41.61 27.23 -22.85
C ASP A 174 42.75 27.87 -22.05
N ASN A 175 43.05 27.34 -20.85
CA ASN A 175 44.03 27.87 -19.89
C ASN A 175 45.48 27.44 -20.13
N ILE A 176 45.76 26.59 -21.13
CA ILE A 176 47.15 26.28 -21.52
C ILE A 176 47.78 27.59 -22.05
N SER A 177 48.65 28.22 -21.26
CA SER A 177 49.31 29.49 -21.62
C SER A 177 50.38 29.32 -22.71
N ASP A 178 50.93 28.12 -22.86
CA ASP A 178 51.98 27.83 -23.84
C ASP A 178 51.40 27.51 -25.23
N PRO A 179 51.68 28.34 -26.26
CA PRO A 179 51.11 28.16 -27.59
C PRO A 179 51.57 26.87 -28.28
N GLN A 180 52.78 26.37 -27.97
CA GLN A 180 53.31 25.13 -28.53
C GLN A 180 52.55 23.89 -28.04
N LEU A 181 52.16 23.87 -26.76
CA LEU A 181 51.37 22.76 -26.19
C LEU A 181 49.94 22.75 -26.74
N LYS A 182 49.36 23.92 -27.06
CA LYS A 182 48.06 24.02 -27.74
C LYS A 182 48.10 23.45 -29.15
N GLU A 183 49.11 23.80 -29.95
CA GLU A 183 49.27 23.24 -31.31
C GLU A 183 49.49 21.72 -31.29
N GLU A 184 50.28 21.21 -30.33
CA GLU A 184 50.48 19.77 -30.16
C GLU A 184 49.17 19.05 -29.77
N LEU A 185 48.40 19.61 -28.84
CA LEU A 185 47.11 19.07 -28.41
C LEU A 185 46.08 19.06 -29.56
N ASP A 186 46.00 20.12 -30.34
CA ASP A 186 45.11 20.19 -31.51
C ASP A 186 45.54 19.20 -32.60
N SER A 187 46.85 19.04 -32.83
CA SER A 187 47.35 18.05 -33.77
C SER A 187 46.96 16.62 -33.35
N LEU A 188 47.14 16.26 -32.07
CA LEU A 188 46.76 14.97 -31.51
C LEU A 188 45.24 14.75 -31.57
N ARG A 189 44.43 15.79 -31.36
CA ARG A 189 42.97 15.72 -31.51
C ARG A 189 42.56 15.41 -32.94
N THR A 190 43.16 16.10 -33.91
CA THR A 190 42.86 15.83 -35.33
C THR A 190 43.29 14.42 -35.72
N GLU A 191 44.44 13.94 -35.25
CA GLU A 191 44.90 12.58 -35.48
C GLU A 191 43.96 11.54 -34.85
N ASN A 192 43.50 11.78 -33.61
CA ASN A 192 42.59 10.88 -32.92
C ASN A 192 41.20 10.86 -33.58
N LYS A 193 40.69 12.01 -34.05
CA LYS A 193 39.47 12.08 -34.87
C LYS A 193 39.61 11.30 -36.17
N GLN A 194 40.75 11.39 -36.85
CA GLN A 194 41.03 10.61 -38.06
C GLN A 194 41.10 9.11 -37.75
N LYS A 195 41.74 8.71 -36.65
CA LYS A 195 41.80 7.29 -36.19
C LYS A 195 40.41 6.76 -35.83
N LYS A 196 39.59 7.51 -35.09
CA LYS A 196 38.19 7.15 -34.78
C LYS A 196 37.37 7.00 -36.06
N ALA A 197 37.44 7.96 -36.97
CA ALA A 197 36.73 7.89 -38.26
C ALA A 197 37.19 6.71 -39.13
N HIS A 198 38.49 6.38 -39.10
CA HIS A 198 39.04 5.21 -39.77
C HIS A 198 38.52 3.91 -39.14
N TRP A 199 38.52 3.82 -37.81
CA TRP A 199 37.98 2.68 -37.07
C TRP A 199 36.49 2.47 -37.35
N THR A 200 35.67 3.52 -37.28
CA THR A 200 34.23 3.44 -37.62
C THR A 200 34.02 2.99 -39.06
N ARG A 201 34.86 3.44 -40.00
CA ARG A 201 34.80 2.98 -41.40
C ARG A 201 35.12 1.48 -41.49
N ILE A 202 36.18 1.01 -40.81
CA ILE A 202 36.52 -0.42 -40.78
C ILE A 202 35.39 -1.22 -40.13
N LYS A 203 34.86 -0.81 -38.98
CA LYS A 203 33.75 -1.46 -38.27
C LYS A 203 32.54 -1.63 -39.18
N ARG A 204 32.13 -0.57 -39.89
CA ARG A 204 31.02 -0.60 -40.87
C ARG A 204 31.29 -1.54 -42.05
N ILE A 205 32.52 -1.57 -42.56
CA ILE A 205 32.88 -2.48 -43.66
C ILE A 205 32.82 -3.93 -43.18
N VAL A 206 33.35 -4.21 -41.99
CA VAL A 206 33.39 -5.56 -41.42
C VAL A 206 31.97 -6.03 -41.05
N SER A 207 31.14 -5.19 -40.43
CA SER A 207 29.75 -5.53 -40.10
C SER A 207 28.93 -5.79 -41.36
N ALA A 208 29.06 -4.94 -42.39
CA ALA A 208 28.42 -5.16 -43.68
C ALA A 208 28.91 -6.46 -44.35
N SER A 209 30.21 -6.76 -44.27
CA SER A 209 30.78 -8.00 -44.82
C SER A 209 30.28 -9.25 -44.09
N ILE A 210 30.16 -9.22 -42.77
CA ILE A 210 29.68 -10.34 -41.97
C ILE A 210 28.19 -10.57 -42.26
N ALA A 211 27.38 -9.51 -42.22
CA ALA A 211 25.95 -9.59 -42.55
C ALA A 211 25.69 -10.07 -43.99
N ALA A 212 26.52 -9.65 -44.95
CA ALA A 212 26.41 -10.08 -46.35
C ALA A 212 26.94 -11.50 -46.60
N SER A 213 27.77 -12.07 -45.70
CA SER A 213 28.33 -13.41 -45.88
C SER A 213 27.33 -14.55 -45.64
N GLY A 214 26.18 -14.25 -45.03
CA GLY A 214 25.16 -15.25 -44.69
C GLY A 214 25.54 -16.18 -43.52
N VAL A 215 26.61 -15.86 -42.78
CA VAL A 215 26.96 -16.51 -41.51
C VAL A 215 25.93 -16.12 -40.44
N ASP A 216 25.51 -17.08 -39.61
CA ASP A 216 24.56 -16.85 -38.50
C ASP A 216 25.26 -16.13 -37.33
N TRP A 217 25.41 -14.81 -37.48
CA TRP A 217 26.11 -13.94 -36.54
C TRP A 217 25.29 -13.62 -35.28
N ALA A 218 23.98 -13.90 -35.26
CA ALA A 218 23.11 -13.63 -34.11
C ALA A 218 23.20 -14.72 -33.02
N SER A 219 23.72 -15.90 -33.37
CA SER A 219 23.90 -17.02 -32.43
C SER A 219 25.28 -17.05 -31.76
N ASP A 220 26.24 -16.24 -32.24
CA ASP A 220 27.59 -16.10 -31.69
C ASP A 220 27.77 -14.70 -31.09
N GLU A 221 27.86 -14.63 -29.76
CA GLU A 221 28.05 -13.41 -28.97
C GLU A 221 29.24 -12.55 -29.47
N LYS A 222 30.28 -13.18 -30.05
CA LYS A 222 31.43 -12.44 -30.60
C LYS A 222 31.12 -11.74 -31.91
N LEU A 223 30.28 -12.35 -32.75
CA LEU A 223 29.87 -11.77 -34.03
C LEU A 223 28.72 -10.77 -33.83
N GLU A 224 27.83 -11.05 -32.89
CA GLU A 224 26.76 -10.15 -32.45
C GLU A 224 27.34 -8.79 -32.01
N ASN A 225 28.31 -8.80 -31.10
CA ASN A 225 29.00 -7.58 -30.63
C ASN A 225 29.78 -6.85 -31.73
N LEU A 226 30.20 -7.56 -32.79
CA LEU A 226 30.96 -6.97 -33.89
C LEU A 226 30.06 -6.32 -34.95
N VAL A 227 28.80 -6.78 -35.04
CA VAL A 227 27.80 -6.31 -36.01
C VAL A 227 26.90 -5.24 -35.40
N LEU A 228 26.57 -5.34 -34.11
CA LEU A 228 25.77 -4.33 -33.41
C LEU A 228 26.64 -3.09 -33.08
N ASP A 229 26.13 -1.92 -33.48
CA ASP A 229 26.74 -0.63 -33.18
C ASP A 229 26.22 -0.10 -31.83
N ASP A 230 26.93 -0.36 -30.73
CA ASP A 230 26.62 0.26 -29.42
C ASP A 230 26.99 1.76 -29.34
N ASP A 231 27.63 2.31 -30.37
CA ASP A 231 28.15 3.69 -30.39
C ASP A 231 27.05 4.76 -30.62
N ALA A 232 25.78 4.38 -30.83
CA ALA A 232 24.68 5.35 -31.04
C ALA A 232 24.30 6.15 -29.78
N LEU A 233 24.90 5.83 -28.63
CA LEU A 233 24.68 6.50 -27.34
C LEU A 233 25.72 7.61 -27.02
N ASP A 234 26.79 7.74 -27.80
CA ASP A 234 27.94 8.61 -27.47
C ASP A 234 27.98 9.96 -28.22
N ASP A 235 27.00 10.26 -29.08
CA ASP A 235 26.92 11.51 -29.87
C ASP A 235 25.88 12.53 -29.33
N VAL A 236 25.45 12.42 -28.05
CA VAL A 236 24.67 13.44 -27.32
C VAL A 236 25.49 14.12 -26.23
#